data_AF-A0A966WRE0-F1
#
_entry.id   AF-A0A966WRE0-F1
#
_cell.length_a   1.000
_cell.length_b   1.000
_cell.length_c   1.000
_cell.angle_alpha   90.00
_cell.angle_beta   90.00
_cell.angle_gamma   90.00
#
_symmetry.space_group_name_H-M   'P 1'
#
loop_
_entity.id
_entity.type
_entity.pdbx_description
1 polymer ?
#
loop_
_entity_poly.entity_id
_entity_poly.type
_entity_poly.pdbx_seq_one_letter_code
_entity_poly.pdbx_strand_id
1 'polypeptide(L)' 'MSHSPLAHITVLDLTRVRAGPTCVKQLSDWGARVVKVEGP' A
#
# COMPACT_ATOMS: atom_id res chain seq x y z
N MET A 1 19.49 -3.73 12.36
CA MET A 1 18.11 -3.92 11.84
C MET A 1 17.66 -2.59 11.26
N SER A 2 17.65 -2.44 9.94
CA SER A 2 17.12 -1.23 9.31
C SER A 2 15.60 -1.37 9.21
N HIS A 3 14.86 -0.49 9.88
CA HIS A 3 13.42 -0.35 9.62
C HIS A 3 13.22 0.04 8.15
N SER A 4 12.27 -0.61 7.47
CA SER A 4 11.87 -0.17 6.13
C SER A 4 11.29 1.25 6.21
N PRO A 5 11.51 2.12 5.21
CA PRO A 5 11.17 3.54 5.29
C PRO A 5 9.72 3.81 5.69
N LEU A 6 8.79 2.94 5.28
CA LEU A 6 7.36 3.08 5.54
C LEU A 6 6.80 2.07 6.56
N ALA A 7 7.64 1.40 7.36
CA ALA A 7 7.22 0.38 8.34
C ALA A 7 6.12 0.85 9.32
N HIS A 8 6.02 2.16 9.56
CA HIS A 8 5.10 2.78 10.50
C HIS A 8 3.78 3.25 9.86
N ILE A 9 3.62 3.07 8.55
CA ILE A 9 2.46 3.55 7.79
C ILE A 9 1.51 2.40 7.47
N THR A 10 0.21 2.62 7.70
CA THR A 10 -0.88 1.79 7.18
C THR A 10 -1.58 2.53 6.05
N VAL A 11 -1.77 1.88 4.90
CA VAL A 11 -2.46 2.43 3.72
C VAL A 11 -3.75 1.65 3.47
N LEU A 12 -4.87 2.34 3.39
CA LEU A 12 -6.13 1.79 2.89
C LEU A 12 -6.23 2.06 1.38
N ASP A 13 -6.23 1.01 0.58
CA ASP A 13 -6.35 1.10 -0.88
C ASP A 13 -7.81 0.91 -1.31
N LEU A 14 -8.48 2.03 -1.64
CA LEU A 14 -9.83 2.08 -2.21
C LEU A 14 -9.83 2.22 -3.73
N THR A 15 -8.65 2.21 -4.35
CA THR A 15 -8.51 2.48 -5.78
C THR A 15 -8.97 1.28 -6.61
N ARG A 16 -9.17 1.47 -7.91
CA ARG A 16 -9.53 0.36 -8.81
C ARG A 16 -8.69 0.41 -10.08
N VAL A 17 -8.77 -0.67 -10.85
CA VAL A 17 -8.16 -0.78 -12.18
C VAL A 17 -6.63 -0.63 -12.09
N ARG A 18 -5.98 0.27 -12.83
CA ARG A 18 -4.52 0.20 -13.06
C ARG A 18 -3.70 1.23 -12.29
N ALA A 19 -4.07 2.50 -12.34
CA ALA A 19 -3.22 3.56 -11.79
C ALA A 19 -3.05 3.46 -10.27
N GLY A 20 -4.14 3.22 -9.55
CA GLY A 20 -4.13 3.15 -8.10
C GLY A 20 -3.35 1.96 -7.53
N PRO A 21 -3.65 0.71 -7.93
CA PRO A 21 -2.91 -0.45 -7.44
C PRO A 21 -1.42 -0.43 -7.81
N THR A 22 -1.08 0.18 -8.96
CA THR A 22 0.33 0.38 -9.35
C THR A 22 1.05 1.38 -8.44
N CYS A 23 0.39 2.47 -8.06
CA CYS A 23 0.92 3.45 -7.12
C CYS A 23 1.13 2.83 -5.73
N VAL A 24 0.10 2.18 -5.18
CA VAL A 24 0.14 1.65 -3.81
C VAL A 24 1.15 0.50 -3.66
N LYS A 25 1.43 -0.25 -4.73
CA LYS A 25 2.48 -1.27 -4.75
C LYS A 25 3.83 -0.73 -4.28
N GLN A 26 4.23 0.45 -4.75
CA GLN A 26 5.52 1.07 -4.34
C GLN A 26 5.58 1.32 -2.83
N LEU A 27 4.45 1.70 -2.22
CA LEU A 27 4.36 1.93 -0.78
C LEU A 27 4.53 0.61 0.00
N SER A 28 3.93 -0.48 -0.50
CA SER A 28 4.13 -1.82 0.07
C SER A 28 5.58 -2.27 -0.03
N ASP A 29 6.23 -2.02 -1.17
CA ASP A 29 7.63 -2.41 -1.40
C ASP A 29 8.60 -1.67 -0.46
N TRP A 30 8.25 -0.44 -0.04
CA TRP A 30 8.96 0.31 1.00
C TRP A 30 8.52 -0.02 2.44
N GLY A 31 7.67 -1.04 2.59
CA GLY A 31 7.30 -1.67 3.85
C GLY A 31 6.08 -1.09 4.53
N ALA A 32 5.23 -0.34 3.83
CA ALA A 32 3.93 0.05 4.37
C ALA A 32 2.99 -1.17 4.49
N ARG A 33 2.12 -1.18 5.51
CA ARG A 33 1.03 -2.15 5.62
C ARG A 33 -0.12 -1.70 4.73
N VAL A 34 -0.28 -2.33 3.57
CA VAL A 34 -1.36 -2.02 2.63
C VAL A 34 -2.55 -2.97 2.84
N VAL A 35 -3.75 -2.41 2.98
CA VAL A 35 -5.01 -3.16 3.03
C VAL A 35 -5.88 -2.75 1.86
N LYS A 36 -6.21 -3.71 1.00
CA LYS A 36 -7.14 -3.51 -0.11
C LYS A 36 -8.59 -3.58 0.39
N VAL A 37 -9.40 -2.61 -0.01
CA VAL A 37 -10.85 -2.63 0.24
C VAL A 37 -11.56 -2.75 -1.10
N GLU A 38 -12.33 -3.82 -1.24
CA GLU A 38 -13.17 -4.06 -2.42
C GLU A 38 -14.64 -3.79 -2.10
N GLY A 39 -15.45 -3.60 -3.14
CA GLY A 39 -16.89 -3.48 -2.97
C GLY A 39 -17.52 -4.81 -2.51
N PRO A 40 -18.75 -4.79 -1.98
CA PRO A 40 -19.50 -6.01 -1.70
C PRO A 40 -19.74 -6.85 -2.96
#